data_AF-F0GKI7-F1
#
_entry.id   AF-F0GKI7-F1
#
_cell.length_a   1.000
_cell.length_b   1.000
_cell.length_c   1.000
_cell.angle_alpha   90.00
_cell.angle_beta   90.00
_cell.angle_gamma   90.00
#
_symmetry.space_group_name_H-M   'P 1'
#
loop_
_entity.id
_entity.type
_entity.pdbx_description
1 polymer ?
#
loop_
_entity_poly.entity_id
_entity_poly.type
_entity_poly.pdbx_seq_one_letter_code
_entity_poly.pdbx_strand_id
1 'polypeptide(L)'
;MRMSSKKKRAEARPKLVVPTGMLLALVGAGIVPADALAACTGSPAVTCTGANTSYSNGTSNLNLSVAPGATFTVLPLLGGTALSLTGSGVTLTNSGTIDPSLSGVSIVSNGAVVGNVASASTVNVTNTSGGVMMGSTSSFLNGPALIVNNGTGGTTNITNAGTIGTTGLLGFSAGPTAQVVTASGGAQVNFTNASGGTINGSVALAPSGVAGTGNTFTNSGSVTGNVSLGAALGASNTFNAMTGSSVGLGVDAGLGGNNTLNLQLNPTGAANGSIAVDTYGNFTNLAVQGGTWNITGASSASNASLTGGTAIVNDNHALGSGTLTVTGGTLEAGSTGLNLQNNVALGGALTVDGATGFGISGAISGGGALNAAGTGTLALDGANSFSGGTNLTGGGGLVVGAPTALGTGTLNVSGAGGTLGTSVGGTLIGNAVNIDTGVTLGLNGSADLSLGGVIGGNGSLAQTGTGTTTLFGANT
;
A
#
# COMPACT_ATOMS: atom_id res chain seq x y z
N MET A 1 -13.27 -50.72 80.24
CA MET A 1 -13.85 -49.41 80.55
C MET A 1 -15.23 -49.35 79.89
N ARG A 2 -16.29 -49.31 80.70
CA ARG A 2 -17.71 -49.38 80.32
C ARG A 2 -18.24 -48.00 79.94
N MET A 3 -19.16 -47.93 78.98
CA MET A 3 -20.32 -47.00 78.90
C MET A 3 -21.09 -47.35 77.60
N SER A 4 -22.06 -48.25 77.62
CA SER A 4 -23.46 -48.17 78.10
C SER A 4 -24.38 -47.25 77.30
N SER A 5 -25.38 -47.88 76.70
CA SER A 5 -26.47 -47.30 75.91
C SER A 5 -27.41 -46.45 76.78
N LYS A 6 -28.02 -45.41 76.20
CA LYS A 6 -29.36 -44.97 76.62
C LYS A 6 -30.24 -44.67 75.42
N LYS A 7 -31.42 -45.29 75.46
CA LYS A 7 -32.51 -45.25 74.49
C LYS A 7 -33.65 -44.42 75.10
N LYS A 8 -34.25 -43.57 74.24
CA LYS A 8 -35.61 -42.99 74.26
C LYS A 8 -36.02 -41.99 75.37
N ARG A 9 -36.50 -40.83 74.92
CA ARG A 9 -37.91 -40.41 75.08
C ARG A 9 -38.35 -39.55 73.89
N ALA A 10 -39.57 -39.79 73.44
CA ALA A 10 -40.24 -39.11 72.35
C ALA A 10 -41.08 -37.96 72.90
N GLU A 11 -41.14 -36.84 72.19
CA GLU A 11 -42.19 -35.83 72.37
C GLU A 11 -42.48 -35.11 71.03
N ALA A 12 -43.70 -34.61 70.94
CA ALA A 12 -44.54 -34.58 69.75
C ALA A 12 -44.27 -33.45 68.73
N ARG A 13 -44.61 -33.72 67.47
CA ARG A 13 -44.65 -32.76 66.36
C ARG A 13 -45.90 -31.87 66.45
N PRO A 14 -45.83 -30.60 66.01
CA PRO A 14 -46.91 -29.98 65.28
C PRO A 14 -46.59 -29.97 63.78
N LYS A 15 -47.60 -30.37 62.99
CA LYS A 15 -47.64 -30.26 61.53
C LYS A 15 -47.56 -28.79 61.14
N LEU A 16 -46.62 -28.40 60.28
CA LEU A 16 -46.74 -27.18 59.50
C LEU A 16 -46.91 -27.55 58.03
N VAL A 17 -48.08 -27.19 57.53
CA VAL A 17 -48.64 -27.44 56.21
C VAL A 17 -47.95 -26.56 55.18
N VAL A 18 -47.60 -27.13 54.03
CA VAL A 18 -47.21 -26.40 52.83
C VAL A 18 -48.46 -25.75 52.22
N PRO A 19 -48.46 -24.46 51.86
CA PRO A 19 -49.33 -23.97 50.80
C PRO A 19 -48.55 -23.93 49.49
N THR A 20 -49.02 -24.73 48.55
CA THR A 20 -48.70 -24.66 47.13
C THR A 20 -49.43 -23.46 46.53
N GLY A 21 -48.70 -22.63 45.78
CA GLY A 21 -49.25 -21.70 44.79
C GLY A 21 -49.56 -20.30 45.30
N MET A 22 -48.88 -19.28 44.77
CA MET A 22 -49.47 -18.44 43.73
C MET A 22 -48.42 -17.47 43.19
N LEU A 23 -48.32 -17.46 41.86
CA LEU A 23 -47.65 -16.51 41.00
C LEU A 23 -47.92 -15.05 41.45
N LEU A 24 -46.86 -14.30 41.77
CA LEU A 24 -46.95 -12.83 41.84
C LEU A 24 -45.69 -12.22 41.21
N ALA A 25 -45.92 -11.41 40.19
CA ALA A 25 -44.94 -10.82 39.31
C ALA A 25 -43.92 -9.96 40.05
N LEU A 26 -42.63 -10.24 39.85
CA LEU A 26 -41.55 -9.30 40.16
C LEU A 26 -41.40 -8.32 38.98
N VAL A 27 -42.35 -7.39 38.87
CA VAL A 27 -42.12 -6.12 38.15
C VAL A 27 -41.86 -5.07 39.23
N GLY A 28 -40.62 -5.02 39.68
CA GLY A 28 -40.10 -3.99 40.57
C GLY A 28 -39.04 -3.21 39.83
N ALA A 29 -39.39 -2.02 39.35
CA ALA A 29 -38.48 -1.07 38.73
C ALA A 29 -37.35 -0.71 39.71
N GLY A 30 -36.12 -1.00 39.31
CA GLY A 30 -34.91 -0.76 40.09
C GLY A 30 -33.68 -1.01 39.23
N ILE A 31 -33.50 -0.14 38.23
CA ILE A 31 -32.25 0.19 37.53
C ILE A 31 -31.24 -0.98 37.48
N VAL A 32 -31.45 -1.90 36.52
CA VAL A 32 -30.29 -2.60 35.96
C VAL A 32 -29.47 -1.50 35.27
N PRO A 33 -28.19 -1.28 35.61
CA PRO A 33 -27.36 -0.40 34.81
C PRO A 33 -27.44 -0.89 33.36
N ALA A 34 -27.59 0.03 32.40
CA ALA A 34 -27.78 -0.29 30.98
C ALA A 34 -26.58 -1.03 30.35
N ASP A 35 -25.60 -1.44 31.15
CA ASP A 35 -24.34 -2.07 30.77
C ASP A 35 -24.36 -3.61 30.84
N ALA A 36 -25.52 -4.26 31.02
CA ALA A 36 -25.54 -5.69 31.42
C ALA A 36 -26.46 -6.66 30.65
N LEU A 37 -27.07 -6.29 29.52
CA LEU A 37 -27.58 -7.30 28.57
C LEU A 37 -26.87 -7.16 27.23
N ALA A 38 -25.98 -8.11 26.97
CA ALA A 38 -25.49 -8.37 25.63
C ALA A 38 -26.68 -8.78 24.76
N ALA A 39 -26.94 -7.99 23.71
CA ALA A 39 -28.09 -8.21 22.85
C ALA A 39 -27.65 -8.00 21.40
N CYS A 40 -27.54 -9.11 20.66
CA CYS A 40 -27.58 -9.09 19.21
C CYS A 40 -29.03 -9.27 18.78
N THR A 41 -29.64 -8.23 18.22
CA THR A 41 -31.07 -8.23 17.88
C THR A 41 -31.30 -7.86 16.42
N GLY A 42 -32.36 -8.42 15.82
CA GLY A 42 -32.76 -8.20 14.43
C GLY A 42 -32.45 -9.38 13.50
N SER A 43 -32.98 -9.32 12.28
CA SER A 43 -32.68 -10.21 11.15
C SER A 43 -33.34 -9.66 9.88
N PRO A 44 -32.64 -9.55 8.73
CA PRO A 44 -31.23 -9.87 8.51
C PRO A 44 -30.28 -8.76 8.98
N ALA A 45 -30.79 -7.59 9.36
CA ALA A 45 -30.00 -6.53 9.98
C ALA A 45 -29.90 -6.77 11.49
N VAL A 46 -28.70 -7.13 11.96
CA VAL A 46 -28.41 -7.43 13.36
C VAL A 46 -27.56 -6.32 13.97
N THR A 47 -27.99 -5.77 15.08
CA THR A 47 -27.18 -4.84 15.89
C THR A 47 -26.80 -5.51 17.19
N CYS A 48 -25.51 -5.50 17.51
CA CYS A 48 -24.95 -6.10 18.71
C CYS A 48 -24.41 -5.04 19.66
N THR A 49 -24.87 -5.08 20.91
CA THR A 49 -24.43 -4.23 22.02
C THR A 49 -23.97 -5.08 23.20
N GLY A 50 -23.26 -4.47 24.16
CA GLY A 50 -22.79 -5.14 25.39
C GLY A 50 -21.73 -6.22 25.13
N ALA A 51 -21.54 -7.12 26.10
CA ALA A 51 -20.49 -8.15 26.09
C ALA A 51 -21.00 -9.52 25.61
N ASN A 52 -20.65 -9.89 24.39
CA ASN A 52 -21.08 -11.13 23.74
C ASN A 52 -19.97 -12.19 23.81
N THR A 53 -20.35 -13.46 23.96
CA THR A 53 -19.41 -14.59 24.02
C THR A 53 -19.72 -15.59 22.90
N SER A 54 -18.73 -15.87 22.05
CA SER A 54 -18.79 -16.91 21.01
C SER A 54 -20.06 -16.85 20.13
N TYR A 55 -20.39 -15.67 19.63
CA TYR A 55 -21.60 -15.47 18.83
C TYR A 55 -21.48 -16.15 17.46
N SER A 56 -22.52 -16.86 17.04
CA SER A 56 -22.58 -17.49 15.72
C SER A 56 -23.91 -17.25 15.01
N ASN A 57 -23.86 -16.95 13.71
CA ASN A 57 -25.03 -16.76 12.86
C ASN A 57 -24.77 -17.22 11.41
N GLY A 58 -25.53 -18.21 10.94
CA GLY A 58 -25.42 -18.78 9.59
C GLY A 58 -26.38 -18.18 8.55
N THR A 59 -27.09 -17.10 8.87
CA THR A 59 -28.09 -16.49 7.98
C THR A 59 -27.41 -15.86 6.76
N SER A 60 -27.95 -16.10 5.57
CA SER A 60 -27.47 -15.46 4.34
C SER A 60 -28.04 -14.04 4.19
N ASN A 61 -27.32 -13.15 3.51
CA ASN A 61 -27.62 -11.72 3.38
C ASN A 61 -27.66 -10.99 4.74
N LEU A 62 -26.94 -11.51 5.73
CA LEU A 62 -26.81 -10.92 7.06
C LEU A 62 -26.07 -9.58 6.99
N ASN A 63 -26.59 -8.57 7.67
CA ASN A 63 -25.90 -7.30 7.91
C ASN A 63 -25.75 -7.11 9.42
N LEU A 64 -24.57 -7.44 9.96
CA LEU A 64 -24.29 -7.36 11.38
C LEU A 64 -23.44 -6.13 11.71
N SER A 65 -23.89 -5.32 12.66
CA SER A 65 -23.19 -4.15 13.18
C SER A 65 -22.83 -4.34 14.66
N VAL A 66 -21.54 -4.27 14.97
CA VAL A 66 -21.02 -4.22 16.35
C VAL A 66 -20.93 -2.76 16.78
N ALA A 67 -21.75 -2.37 17.74
CA ALA A 67 -21.81 -0.99 18.21
C ALA A 67 -20.54 -0.57 18.98
N PRO A 68 -20.24 0.75 19.06
CA PRO A 68 -19.19 1.25 19.94
C PRO A 68 -19.36 0.75 21.38
N GLY A 69 -18.26 0.28 21.99
CA GLY A 69 -18.25 -0.27 23.35
C GLY A 69 -18.76 -1.72 23.48
N ALA A 70 -19.35 -2.30 22.43
CA ALA A 70 -19.69 -3.73 22.42
C ALA A 70 -18.42 -4.57 22.35
N THR A 71 -18.41 -5.71 23.06
CA THR A 71 -17.28 -6.65 23.06
C THR A 71 -17.71 -8.03 22.60
N PHE A 72 -16.82 -8.73 21.90
CA PHE A 72 -16.97 -10.14 21.53
C PHE A 72 -15.75 -10.91 22.02
N THR A 73 -15.98 -11.94 22.85
CA THR A 73 -14.91 -12.77 23.42
C THR A 73 -15.22 -14.26 23.24
N VAL A 74 -14.31 -15.14 23.65
CA VAL A 74 -14.57 -16.58 23.76
C VAL A 74 -14.63 -17.01 25.22
N LEU A 75 -15.15 -18.21 25.48
CA LEU A 75 -15.06 -18.79 26.82
C LEU A 75 -13.58 -19.04 27.19
N PRO A 76 -13.13 -18.61 28.38
CA PRO A 76 -11.80 -18.92 28.88
C PRO A 76 -11.53 -20.42 28.85
N LEU A 77 -10.28 -20.82 28.59
CA LEU A 77 -9.80 -22.21 28.53
C LEU A 77 -10.36 -23.09 27.39
N LEU A 78 -11.48 -22.74 26.77
CA LEU A 78 -12.09 -23.51 25.67
C LEU A 78 -11.72 -22.97 24.28
N GLY A 79 -11.44 -21.67 24.17
CA GLY A 79 -11.09 -21.02 22.92
C GLY A 79 -12.21 -21.00 21.89
N GLY A 80 -11.85 -20.86 20.61
CA GLY A 80 -12.78 -20.90 19.48
C GLY A 80 -12.73 -19.63 18.64
N THR A 81 -13.91 -19.17 18.20
CA THR A 81 -14.06 -17.92 17.42
C THR A 81 -15.00 -16.99 18.16
N ALA A 82 -14.59 -15.75 18.39
CA ALA A 82 -15.42 -14.78 19.13
C ALA A 82 -16.69 -14.40 18.35
N LEU A 83 -16.57 -14.26 17.02
CA LEU A 83 -17.65 -13.92 16.10
C LEU A 83 -17.64 -14.79 14.84
N SER A 84 -18.64 -15.65 14.63
CA SER A 84 -18.72 -16.56 13.48
C SER A 84 -19.96 -16.32 12.63
N LEU A 85 -19.78 -15.79 11.42
CA LEU A 85 -20.85 -15.42 10.49
C LEU A 85 -20.72 -16.24 9.21
N THR A 86 -21.39 -17.38 9.10
CA THR A 86 -21.09 -18.39 8.07
C THR A 86 -22.07 -18.40 6.88
N GLY A 87 -23.04 -17.49 6.84
CA GLY A 87 -23.94 -17.33 5.69
C GLY A 87 -23.25 -16.81 4.44
N SER A 88 -23.96 -16.78 3.30
CA SER A 88 -23.49 -16.14 2.06
C SER A 88 -23.98 -14.70 2.00
N GLY A 89 -23.24 -13.79 1.36
CA GLY A 89 -23.66 -12.38 1.25
C GLY A 89 -23.58 -11.59 2.56
N VAL A 90 -22.64 -11.93 3.44
CA VAL A 90 -22.54 -11.35 4.79
C VAL A 90 -21.85 -9.98 4.75
N THR A 91 -22.41 -9.03 5.48
CA THR A 91 -21.80 -7.74 5.80
C THR A 91 -21.55 -7.64 7.31
N LEU A 92 -20.31 -7.35 7.71
CA LEU A 92 -19.89 -7.08 9.09
C LEU A 92 -19.37 -5.65 9.19
N THR A 93 -19.98 -4.83 10.05
CA THR A 93 -19.46 -3.52 10.44
C THR A 93 -19.05 -3.54 11.91
N ASN A 94 -17.77 -3.34 12.20
CA ASN A 94 -17.22 -3.32 13.55
C ASN A 94 -16.86 -1.89 14.00
N SER A 95 -17.52 -1.42 15.06
CA SER A 95 -17.16 -0.21 15.79
C SER A 95 -16.83 -0.46 17.27
N GLY A 96 -16.92 -1.72 17.72
CA GLY A 96 -16.54 -2.15 19.07
C GLY A 96 -15.25 -2.98 19.05
N THR A 97 -15.14 -3.90 20.00
CA THR A 97 -13.95 -4.75 20.19
C THR A 97 -14.30 -6.22 19.99
N ILE A 98 -13.74 -6.85 18.97
CA ILE A 98 -13.76 -8.30 18.81
C ILE A 98 -12.39 -8.80 19.26
N ASP A 99 -12.31 -9.40 20.44
CA ASP A 99 -11.06 -9.89 21.01
C ASP A 99 -11.31 -11.16 21.85
N PRO A 100 -10.88 -12.35 21.36
CA PRO A 100 -11.10 -13.60 22.08
C PRO A 100 -10.35 -13.66 23.42
N SER A 101 -9.30 -12.87 23.61
CA SER A 101 -8.45 -12.88 24.81
C SER A 101 -8.90 -11.94 25.92
N LEU A 102 -9.90 -11.09 25.66
CA LEU A 102 -10.32 -10.04 26.58
C LEU A 102 -10.91 -10.57 27.90
N SER A 103 -11.46 -11.80 27.91
CA SER A 103 -12.03 -12.44 29.10
C SER A 103 -11.02 -13.29 29.91
N GLY A 104 -9.73 -13.26 29.57
CA GLY A 104 -8.67 -13.96 30.29
C GLY A 104 -7.83 -14.90 29.42
N VAL A 105 -7.08 -15.81 30.05
CA VAL A 105 -6.20 -16.76 29.36
C VAL A 105 -7.06 -17.75 28.56
N SER A 106 -7.19 -17.50 27.26
CA SER A 106 -7.83 -18.41 26.30
C SER A 106 -6.78 -19.23 25.58
N ILE A 107 -7.10 -20.42 25.07
CA ILE A 107 -6.25 -21.07 24.06
C ILE A 107 -6.26 -20.25 22.76
N VAL A 108 -5.39 -20.56 21.82
CA VAL A 108 -5.34 -19.87 20.52
C VAL A 108 -6.72 -19.88 19.84
N SER A 109 -7.20 -18.70 19.47
CA SER A 109 -8.58 -18.41 19.10
C SER A 109 -8.65 -17.35 18.02
N ASN A 110 -9.67 -17.43 17.18
CA ASN A 110 -9.92 -16.46 16.11
C ASN A 110 -10.78 -15.30 16.64
N GLY A 111 -10.57 -14.12 16.07
CA GLY A 111 -11.46 -12.97 16.29
C GLY A 111 -12.80 -13.17 15.58
N ALA A 112 -12.82 -12.89 14.28
CA ALA A 112 -14.00 -13.03 13.43
C ALA A 112 -13.76 -14.01 12.27
N VAL A 113 -14.76 -14.85 11.98
CA VAL A 113 -14.87 -15.66 10.76
C VAL A 113 -16.10 -15.19 9.99
N VAL A 114 -15.95 -14.75 8.74
CA VAL A 114 -17.02 -14.14 7.95
C VAL A 114 -17.16 -14.83 6.59
N GLY A 115 -18.38 -15.20 6.21
CA GLY A 115 -18.70 -15.84 4.95
C GLY A 115 -18.47 -17.36 4.93
N ASN A 116 -18.60 -17.95 3.74
CA ASN A 116 -18.31 -19.35 3.47
C ASN A 116 -17.81 -19.53 2.03
N VAL A 117 -17.14 -20.67 1.78
CA VAL A 117 -16.63 -21.01 0.43
C VAL A 117 -17.64 -21.78 -0.43
N ALA A 118 -18.80 -22.15 0.12
CA ALA A 118 -19.78 -23.00 -0.55
C ALA A 118 -20.54 -22.27 -1.66
N SER A 119 -20.57 -20.93 -1.65
CA SER A 119 -21.23 -20.15 -2.68
C SER A 119 -20.49 -18.84 -2.93
N ALA A 120 -20.40 -18.45 -4.21
CA ALA A 120 -19.94 -17.13 -4.61
C ALA A 120 -20.95 -16.07 -4.14
N SER A 121 -20.47 -15.05 -3.43
CA SER A 121 -21.30 -13.93 -2.99
C SER A 121 -20.47 -12.65 -2.82
N THR A 122 -21.13 -11.57 -2.39
CA THR A 122 -20.41 -10.36 -1.94
C THR A 122 -20.28 -10.39 -0.42
N VAL A 123 -19.07 -10.48 0.09
CA VAL A 123 -18.78 -10.40 1.53
C VAL A 123 -18.16 -9.05 1.83
N ASN A 124 -18.71 -8.30 2.79
CA ASN A 124 -18.20 -7.00 3.19
C ASN A 124 -17.77 -7.03 4.66
N VAL A 125 -16.56 -6.57 4.96
CA VAL A 125 -16.07 -6.41 6.33
C VAL A 125 -15.54 -4.99 6.48
N THR A 126 -16.05 -4.25 7.46
CA THR A 126 -15.61 -2.89 7.75
C THR A 126 -15.22 -2.79 9.21
N ASN A 127 -13.93 -2.59 9.48
CA ASN A 127 -13.45 -2.13 10.78
C ASN A 127 -13.41 -0.61 10.76
N THR A 128 -14.30 0.04 11.50
CA THR A 128 -14.34 1.51 11.59
C THR A 128 -13.16 2.02 12.43
N SER A 129 -12.94 3.34 12.46
CA SER A 129 -11.80 3.94 13.18
C SER A 129 -11.75 3.66 14.68
N GLY A 130 -12.91 3.46 15.32
CA GLY A 130 -13.01 3.02 16.72
C GLY A 130 -13.00 1.50 16.89
N GLY A 131 -13.01 0.74 15.80
CA GLY A 131 -13.11 -0.71 15.81
C GLY A 131 -11.77 -1.39 16.09
N VAL A 132 -11.82 -2.42 16.93
CA VAL A 132 -10.69 -3.29 17.24
C VAL A 132 -11.06 -4.73 16.89
N MET A 133 -10.23 -5.39 16.08
CA MET A 133 -10.31 -6.84 15.83
C MET A 133 -8.98 -7.49 16.21
N MET A 134 -9.03 -8.39 17.18
CA MET A 134 -7.91 -9.16 17.67
C MET A 134 -8.17 -10.64 17.48
N GLY A 135 -7.12 -11.37 17.12
CA GLY A 135 -7.02 -12.81 17.34
C GLY A 135 -6.06 -13.11 18.48
N SER A 136 -5.71 -14.37 18.71
CA SER A 136 -4.66 -14.72 19.67
C SER A 136 -3.60 -15.64 19.07
N THR A 137 -2.38 -15.55 19.58
CA THR A 137 -1.23 -16.31 19.05
C THR A 137 -0.37 -16.88 20.16
N SER A 138 0.21 -18.05 19.90
CA SER A 138 1.27 -18.67 20.69
C SER A 138 2.49 -18.98 19.81
N SER A 139 3.52 -19.61 20.36
CA SER A 139 4.71 -20.02 19.61
C SER A 139 4.46 -21.07 18.50
N PHE A 140 3.32 -21.76 18.52
CA PHE A 140 3.03 -22.87 17.58
C PHE A 140 1.69 -22.73 16.85
N LEU A 141 0.76 -21.93 17.38
CA LEU A 141 -0.59 -21.79 16.83
C LEU A 141 -0.91 -20.31 16.64
N ASN A 142 -1.59 -20.01 15.54
CA ASN A 142 -2.03 -18.67 15.18
C ASN A 142 -3.55 -18.68 14.97
N GLY A 143 -4.25 -17.82 15.70
CA GLY A 143 -5.67 -17.54 15.51
C GLY A 143 -5.79 -16.13 14.95
N PRO A 144 -6.08 -15.95 13.65
CA PRO A 144 -6.19 -14.63 13.05
C PRO A 144 -7.29 -13.78 13.68
N ALA A 145 -7.13 -12.45 13.64
CA ALA A 145 -8.20 -11.53 13.98
C ALA A 145 -9.37 -11.64 13.01
N LEU A 146 -9.09 -11.86 11.73
CA LEU A 146 -10.10 -11.93 10.69
C LEU A 146 -9.81 -13.07 9.72
N ILE A 147 -10.81 -13.91 9.53
CA ILE A 147 -10.85 -14.95 8.51
C ILE A 147 -12.07 -14.65 7.63
N VAL A 148 -11.86 -14.47 6.32
CA VAL A 148 -12.94 -14.27 5.37
C VAL A 148 -12.96 -15.41 4.35
N ASN A 149 -14.12 -16.02 4.20
CA ASN A 149 -14.32 -17.14 3.29
C ASN A 149 -15.36 -16.75 2.25
N ASN A 150 -15.03 -16.89 0.97
CA ASN A 150 -15.97 -16.58 -0.11
C ASN A 150 -15.66 -17.43 -1.34
N GLY A 151 -16.69 -18.03 -1.93
CA GLY A 151 -16.53 -18.95 -3.06
C GLY A 151 -15.99 -18.27 -4.33
N THR A 152 -15.39 -19.07 -5.20
CA THR A 152 -14.84 -18.62 -6.48
C THR A 152 -15.90 -17.94 -7.34
N GLY A 153 -15.57 -16.77 -7.90
CA GLY A 153 -16.52 -15.90 -8.61
C GLY A 153 -17.23 -14.88 -7.72
N GLY A 154 -17.04 -14.96 -6.39
CA GLY A 154 -17.48 -13.93 -5.44
C GLY A 154 -16.51 -12.76 -5.35
N THR A 155 -16.91 -11.74 -4.57
CA THR A 155 -16.10 -10.57 -4.24
C THR A 155 -16.08 -10.36 -2.73
N THR A 156 -14.89 -10.17 -2.18
CA THR A 156 -14.69 -9.88 -0.75
C THR A 156 -14.14 -8.47 -0.61
N ASN A 157 -14.87 -7.58 0.04
CA ASN A 157 -14.43 -6.22 0.33
C ASN A 157 -14.09 -6.11 1.81
N ILE A 158 -12.85 -5.71 2.12
CA ILE A 158 -12.37 -5.50 3.49
C ILE A 158 -11.89 -4.06 3.61
N THR A 159 -12.43 -3.31 4.57
CA THR A 159 -11.99 -1.96 4.89
C THR A 159 -11.55 -1.90 6.34
N ASN A 160 -10.33 -1.45 6.60
CA ASN A 160 -9.80 -1.22 7.94
C ASN A 160 -9.46 0.25 8.12
N ALA A 161 -10.12 0.92 9.06
CA ALA A 161 -9.76 2.25 9.55
C ALA A 161 -9.35 2.25 11.03
N GLY A 162 -9.57 1.13 11.73
CA GLY A 162 -9.18 0.93 13.13
C GLY A 162 -7.99 -0.02 13.27
N THR A 163 -8.01 -0.87 14.29
CA THR A 163 -6.92 -1.81 14.59
C THR A 163 -7.30 -3.25 14.25
N ILE A 164 -6.44 -3.94 13.50
CA ILE A 164 -6.46 -5.38 13.32
C ILE A 164 -5.14 -5.95 13.84
N GLY A 165 -5.17 -6.95 14.71
CA GLY A 165 -3.93 -7.49 15.30
C GLY A 165 -4.12 -8.85 15.95
N THR A 166 -3.11 -9.28 16.71
CA THR A 166 -3.22 -10.46 17.57
C THR A 166 -2.68 -10.14 18.96
N THR A 167 -3.23 -10.81 19.95
CA THR A 167 -2.72 -10.79 21.32
C THR A 167 -1.82 -12.01 21.54
N GLY A 168 -0.63 -11.75 22.05
CA GLY A 168 0.27 -12.82 22.47
C GLY A 168 -0.22 -13.44 23.79
N LEU A 169 -0.25 -14.77 23.83
CA LEU A 169 -0.76 -15.52 24.97
C LEU A 169 0.40 -16.00 25.88
N LEU A 170 0.16 -16.15 27.19
CA LEU A 170 1.13 -16.77 28.14
C LEU A 170 2.54 -16.16 28.12
N GLY A 171 2.65 -14.83 27.93
CA GLY A 171 3.92 -14.11 27.94
C GLY A 171 4.66 -14.09 26.58
N PHE A 172 4.08 -14.69 25.54
CA PHE A 172 4.55 -14.47 24.17
C PHE A 172 4.08 -13.11 23.65
N SER A 173 4.86 -12.48 22.77
CA SER A 173 4.45 -11.29 22.03
C SER A 173 3.98 -11.68 20.63
N ALA A 174 2.93 -11.01 20.13
CA ALA A 174 2.58 -11.09 18.73
C ALA A 174 3.63 -10.33 17.91
N GLY A 175 4.36 -11.05 17.05
CA GLY A 175 5.36 -10.47 16.16
C GLY A 175 4.74 -9.97 14.85
N PRO A 176 5.51 -9.21 14.04
CA PRO A 176 5.05 -8.72 12.73
C PRO A 176 4.68 -9.86 11.77
N THR A 177 5.26 -11.05 11.95
CA THR A 177 4.95 -12.25 11.14
C THR A 177 3.67 -12.97 11.53
N ALA A 178 3.00 -12.56 12.62
CA ALA A 178 1.73 -13.15 13.02
C ALA A 178 0.68 -12.91 11.93
N GLN A 179 0.07 -13.97 11.41
CA GLN A 179 -1.01 -13.82 10.43
C GLN A 179 -2.26 -13.31 11.15
N VAL A 180 -2.71 -12.11 10.78
CA VAL A 180 -3.85 -11.43 11.44
C VAL A 180 -5.09 -11.37 10.56
N VAL A 181 -4.89 -11.41 9.24
CA VAL A 181 -5.98 -11.51 8.27
C VAL A 181 -5.71 -12.65 7.32
N THR A 182 -6.74 -13.47 7.10
CA THR A 182 -6.77 -14.47 6.03
C THR A 182 -8.02 -14.30 5.19
N ALA A 183 -7.88 -14.41 3.87
CA ALA A 183 -9.01 -14.53 2.96
C ALA A 183 -8.86 -15.81 2.10
N SER A 184 -9.91 -16.62 2.00
CA SER A 184 -9.88 -17.92 1.32
C SER A 184 -11.13 -18.19 0.48
N GLY A 185 -11.05 -19.21 -0.40
CA GLY A 185 -12.17 -19.68 -1.23
C GLY A 185 -12.16 -19.24 -2.71
N GLY A 186 -11.19 -18.43 -3.12
CA GLY A 186 -10.98 -18.04 -4.51
C GLY A 186 -11.83 -16.88 -5.01
N ALA A 187 -12.54 -16.17 -4.13
CA ALA A 187 -13.11 -14.87 -4.45
C ALA A 187 -12.02 -13.82 -4.68
N GLN A 188 -12.31 -12.81 -5.52
CA GLN A 188 -11.46 -11.63 -5.61
C GLN A 188 -11.56 -10.83 -4.30
N VAL A 189 -10.42 -10.47 -3.73
CA VAL A 189 -10.35 -9.64 -2.52
C VAL A 189 -9.97 -8.20 -2.88
N ASN A 190 -10.78 -7.26 -2.40
CA ASN A 190 -10.50 -5.82 -2.40
C ASN A 190 -10.28 -5.38 -0.95
N PHE A 191 -9.02 -5.21 -0.57
CA PHE A 191 -8.63 -4.77 0.77
C PHE A 191 -8.27 -3.28 0.73
N THR A 192 -8.78 -2.50 1.67
CA THR A 192 -8.39 -1.11 1.91
C THR A 192 -8.00 -0.92 3.38
N ASN A 193 -6.74 -0.60 3.63
CA ASN A 193 -6.27 -0.09 4.92
C ASN A 193 -6.21 1.44 4.85
N ALA A 194 -7.16 2.12 5.48
CA ALA A 194 -7.28 3.57 5.48
C ALA A 194 -6.13 4.25 6.26
N SER A 195 -6.02 5.58 6.19
CA SER A 195 -4.89 6.33 6.78
C SER A 195 -4.74 6.18 8.31
N GLY A 196 -5.85 6.02 9.03
CA GLY A 196 -5.84 5.68 10.47
C GLY A 196 -5.76 4.19 10.77
N GLY A 197 -5.83 3.34 9.74
CA GLY A 197 -5.85 1.89 9.86
C GLY A 197 -4.50 1.32 10.25
N THR A 198 -4.48 0.51 11.30
CA THR A 198 -3.30 -0.20 11.78
C THR A 198 -3.52 -1.71 11.67
N ILE A 199 -2.57 -2.40 11.03
CA ILE A 199 -2.51 -3.86 10.94
C ILE A 199 -1.23 -4.32 11.65
N ASN A 200 -1.39 -4.86 12.85
CA ASN A 200 -0.30 -5.36 13.70
C ASN A 200 -0.05 -6.85 13.41
N GLY A 201 0.49 -7.12 12.23
CA GLY A 201 0.81 -8.45 11.75
C GLY A 201 0.78 -8.52 10.23
N SER A 202 0.64 -9.74 9.71
CA SER A 202 0.68 -10.05 8.29
C SER A 202 -0.70 -10.37 7.72
N VAL A 203 -0.90 -10.00 6.46
CA VAL A 203 -2.12 -10.28 5.68
C VAL A 203 -1.81 -11.33 4.62
N ALA A 204 -2.64 -12.37 4.54
CA ALA A 204 -2.53 -13.38 3.50
C ALA A 204 -3.85 -13.56 2.76
N LEU A 205 -3.81 -13.35 1.44
CA LEU A 205 -4.95 -13.52 0.55
C LEU A 205 -4.72 -14.74 -0.34
N ALA A 206 -5.67 -15.67 -0.36
CA ALA A 206 -5.67 -16.73 -1.37
C ALA A 206 -5.82 -16.12 -2.78
N PRO A 207 -5.22 -16.73 -3.82
CA PRO A 207 -5.40 -16.26 -5.18
C PRO A 207 -6.87 -16.28 -5.59
N SER A 208 -7.26 -15.35 -6.47
CA SER A 208 -8.57 -15.43 -7.13
C SER A 208 -8.66 -16.67 -8.01
N GLY A 209 -9.79 -17.38 -7.95
CA GLY A 209 -10.07 -18.55 -8.77
C GLY A 209 -10.60 -18.22 -10.17
N VAL A 210 -10.81 -16.93 -10.48
CA VAL A 210 -11.28 -16.47 -11.80
C VAL A 210 -10.11 -15.98 -12.64
N ALA A 211 -9.90 -16.57 -13.81
CA ALA A 211 -8.82 -16.21 -14.73
C ALA A 211 -8.86 -14.71 -15.10
N GLY A 212 -7.68 -14.07 -15.15
CA GLY A 212 -7.55 -12.65 -15.46
C GLY A 212 -7.93 -11.70 -14.33
N THR A 213 -8.46 -12.20 -13.20
CA THR A 213 -8.72 -11.39 -12.00
C THR A 213 -7.60 -11.56 -10.98
N GLY A 214 -7.37 -10.55 -10.15
CA GLY A 214 -6.44 -10.62 -9.04
C GLY A 214 -6.92 -9.80 -7.85
N ASN A 215 -6.29 -10.03 -6.72
CA ASN A 215 -6.55 -9.31 -5.48
C ASN A 215 -6.01 -7.88 -5.55
N THR A 216 -6.73 -6.96 -4.95
CA THR A 216 -6.32 -5.55 -4.82
C THR A 216 -6.13 -5.21 -3.35
N PHE A 217 -4.99 -4.65 -2.99
CA PHE A 217 -4.72 -4.12 -1.65
C PHE A 217 -4.32 -2.66 -1.74
N THR A 218 -5.10 -1.77 -1.14
CA THR A 218 -4.80 -0.34 -1.05
C THR A 218 -4.39 0.00 0.38
N ASN A 219 -3.18 0.54 0.54
CA ASN A 219 -2.63 0.89 1.84
C ASN A 219 -2.40 2.40 1.94
N SER A 220 -3.12 3.03 2.86
CA SER A 220 -2.90 4.41 3.31
C SER A 220 -2.41 4.48 4.75
N GLY A 221 -2.46 3.37 5.49
CA GLY A 221 -2.09 3.27 6.91
C GLY A 221 -0.82 2.45 7.13
N SER A 222 -0.74 1.78 8.28
CA SER A 222 0.42 0.99 8.70
C SER A 222 0.13 -0.51 8.69
N VAL A 223 1.05 -1.29 8.12
CA VAL A 223 1.10 -2.74 8.24
C VAL A 223 2.47 -3.12 8.81
N THR A 224 2.53 -3.73 9.98
CA THR A 224 3.82 -4.07 10.60
C THR A 224 4.45 -5.34 10.02
N GLY A 225 3.62 -6.25 9.49
CA GLY A 225 4.03 -7.49 8.87
C GLY A 225 4.19 -7.43 7.37
N ASN A 226 4.03 -8.58 6.71
CA ASN A 226 4.01 -8.68 5.26
C ASN A 226 2.58 -8.70 4.71
N VAL A 227 2.42 -8.38 3.44
CA VAL A 227 1.17 -8.60 2.69
C VAL A 227 1.44 -9.61 1.57
N SER A 228 0.68 -10.70 1.52
CA SER A 228 0.68 -11.64 0.39
C SER A 228 -0.64 -11.55 -0.36
N LEU A 229 -0.57 -11.28 -1.66
CA LEU A 229 -1.74 -11.15 -2.54
C LEU A 229 -2.15 -12.47 -3.20
N GLY A 230 -1.40 -13.55 -2.98
CA GLY A 230 -1.69 -14.88 -3.51
C GLY A 230 -1.15 -15.11 -4.93
N ALA A 231 -0.56 -16.28 -5.16
CA ALA A 231 0.04 -16.65 -6.44
C ALA A 231 -0.92 -17.46 -7.32
N ALA A 232 -1.17 -17.00 -8.54
CA ALA A 232 -1.88 -17.76 -9.57
C ALA A 232 -1.44 -17.31 -10.97
N LEU A 233 -1.27 -18.28 -11.87
CA LEU A 233 -0.93 -18.02 -13.26
C LEU A 233 -2.05 -17.21 -13.93
N GLY A 234 -1.70 -16.09 -14.57
CA GLY A 234 -2.65 -15.22 -15.24
C GLY A 234 -3.53 -14.37 -14.29
N ALA A 235 -3.27 -14.38 -12.98
CA ALA A 235 -3.84 -13.39 -12.08
C ALA A 235 -3.21 -12.01 -12.31
N SER A 236 -3.92 -10.94 -11.96
CA SER A 236 -3.41 -9.57 -12.04
C SER A 236 -3.59 -8.89 -10.69
N ASN A 237 -2.69 -9.19 -9.74
CA ASN A 237 -2.76 -8.62 -8.41
C ASN A 237 -2.29 -7.16 -8.45
N THR A 238 -2.91 -6.32 -7.62
CA THR A 238 -2.60 -4.89 -7.54
C THR A 238 -2.32 -4.48 -6.09
N PHE A 239 -1.18 -3.85 -5.85
CA PHE A 239 -0.91 -3.16 -4.59
C PHE A 239 -0.85 -1.65 -4.83
N ASN A 240 -1.70 -0.89 -4.15
CA ASN A 240 -1.70 0.57 -4.18
C ASN A 240 -1.07 1.07 -2.87
N ALA A 241 0.18 1.52 -2.94
CA ALA A 241 0.84 2.24 -1.88
C ALA A 241 0.46 3.73 -1.99
N MET A 242 -0.15 4.27 -0.94
CA MET A 242 -0.45 5.69 -0.84
C MET A 242 0.65 6.39 -0.03
N THR A 243 0.96 7.64 -0.34
CA THR A 243 1.95 8.42 0.42
C THR A 243 1.63 8.43 1.92
N GLY A 244 2.66 8.32 2.75
CA GLY A 244 2.56 8.15 4.21
C GLY A 244 2.26 6.73 4.71
N SER A 245 1.96 5.77 3.82
CA SER A 245 1.73 4.38 4.22
C SER A 245 3.03 3.60 4.48
N SER A 246 2.93 2.48 5.18
CA SER A 246 4.06 1.57 5.42
C SER A 246 3.65 0.09 5.41
N VAL A 247 4.59 -0.76 4.96
CA VAL A 247 4.55 -2.21 5.12
C VAL A 247 5.91 -2.66 5.64
N GLY A 248 5.94 -3.24 6.84
CA GLY A 248 7.17 -3.47 7.58
C GLY A 248 8.05 -4.58 7.01
N LEU A 249 7.44 -5.68 6.54
CA LEU A 249 8.18 -6.85 6.01
C LEU A 249 8.01 -7.03 4.49
N GLY A 250 7.51 -6.00 3.80
CA GLY A 250 7.33 -6.03 2.35
C GLY A 250 6.04 -6.70 1.87
N VAL A 251 5.93 -6.78 0.54
CA VAL A 251 4.73 -7.28 -0.16
C VAL A 251 5.13 -8.32 -1.19
N ASP A 252 4.38 -9.42 -1.24
CA ASP A 252 4.50 -10.42 -2.28
C ASP A 252 3.21 -10.44 -3.12
N ALA A 253 3.34 -10.07 -4.40
CA ALA A 253 2.23 -10.11 -5.34
C ALA A 253 1.92 -11.51 -5.89
N GLY A 254 2.74 -12.52 -5.59
CA GLY A 254 2.61 -13.90 -6.06
C GLY A 254 3.15 -14.12 -7.48
N LEU A 255 3.79 -15.26 -7.71
CA LEU A 255 4.39 -15.61 -9.01
C LEU A 255 3.33 -15.83 -10.10
N GLY A 256 3.71 -15.55 -11.36
CA GLY A 256 2.97 -15.99 -12.55
C GLY A 256 1.83 -15.08 -13.03
N GLY A 257 1.64 -13.92 -12.39
CA GLY A 257 0.64 -12.92 -12.76
C GLY A 257 1.21 -11.69 -13.47
N ASN A 258 0.33 -10.85 -14.03
CA ASN A 258 0.67 -9.49 -14.51
C ASN A 258 0.44 -8.49 -13.37
N ASN A 259 1.28 -8.56 -12.35
CA ASN A 259 1.05 -7.86 -11.10
C ASN A 259 1.56 -6.40 -11.16
N THR A 260 0.87 -5.50 -10.47
CA THR A 260 1.16 -4.06 -10.50
C THR A 260 1.32 -3.47 -9.10
N LEU A 261 2.44 -2.78 -8.89
CA LEU A 261 2.69 -1.92 -7.74
C LEU A 261 2.45 -0.47 -8.16
N ASN A 262 1.45 0.18 -7.55
CA ASN A 262 1.11 1.58 -7.78
C ASN A 262 1.57 2.43 -6.61
N LEU A 263 2.31 3.51 -6.90
CA LEU A 263 2.71 4.54 -5.95
C LEU A 263 1.88 5.80 -6.21
N GLN A 264 1.06 6.18 -5.25
CA GLN A 264 -0.01 7.17 -5.44
C GLN A 264 -0.02 8.22 -4.31
N LEU A 265 -0.53 9.41 -4.63
CA LEU A 265 -0.75 10.46 -3.62
C LEU A 265 -1.94 10.09 -2.73
N ASN A 266 -1.76 10.13 -1.42
CA ASN A 266 -2.85 10.15 -0.46
C ASN A 266 -3.46 11.55 -0.40
N PRO A 267 -4.68 11.78 -0.93
CA PRO A 267 -5.27 13.12 -1.00
C PRO A 267 -5.63 13.69 0.38
N THR A 268 -5.70 12.83 1.39
CA THR A 268 -6.04 13.19 2.78
C THR A 268 -4.89 12.95 3.76
N GLY A 269 -3.71 12.56 3.25
CA GLY A 269 -2.57 12.14 4.07
C GLY A 269 -1.30 12.92 3.78
N ALA A 270 -0.16 12.30 4.08
CA ALA A 270 1.14 12.90 3.79
C ALA A 270 1.31 13.11 2.29
N ALA A 271 1.95 14.20 1.87
CA ALA A 271 2.29 14.44 0.46
C ALA A 271 3.44 13.54 -0.04
N ASN A 272 4.24 13.03 0.90
CA ASN A 272 5.46 12.27 0.63
C ASN A 272 5.32 10.82 1.09
N GLY A 273 5.87 9.89 0.33
CA GLY A 273 5.97 8.47 0.64
C GLY A 273 7.42 7.99 0.58
N SER A 274 7.72 6.89 1.28
CA SER A 274 9.00 6.19 1.19
C SER A 274 8.74 4.72 0.96
N ILE A 275 9.51 4.09 0.09
CA ILE A 275 9.35 2.68 -0.25
C ILE A 275 10.70 2.04 -0.57
N ALA A 276 10.93 0.85 -0.02
CA ALA A 276 12.04 -0.02 -0.36
C ALA A 276 11.54 -1.08 -1.36
N VAL A 277 11.66 -0.82 -2.66
CA VAL A 277 11.00 -1.63 -3.71
C VAL A 277 11.61 -3.03 -3.86
N ASP A 278 12.81 -3.26 -3.33
CA ASP A 278 13.43 -4.58 -3.20
C ASP A 278 12.68 -5.49 -2.21
N THR A 279 11.89 -4.91 -1.30
CA THR A 279 10.97 -5.65 -0.41
C THR A 279 9.59 -5.92 -1.03
N TYR A 280 9.36 -5.43 -2.26
CA TYR A 280 8.10 -5.60 -2.99
C TYR A 280 8.35 -6.58 -4.15
N GLY A 281 8.10 -7.87 -3.88
CA GLY A 281 8.40 -8.97 -4.78
C GLY A 281 7.27 -9.27 -5.77
N ASN A 282 7.66 -9.87 -6.90
CA ASN A 282 6.76 -10.45 -7.91
C ASN A 282 5.82 -9.45 -8.60
N PHE A 283 6.19 -8.17 -8.63
CA PHE A 283 5.50 -7.16 -9.44
C PHE A 283 6.10 -7.09 -10.84
N THR A 284 5.27 -7.23 -11.86
CA THR A 284 5.68 -7.06 -13.27
C THR A 284 5.77 -5.59 -13.62
N ASN A 285 4.87 -4.77 -13.06
CA ASN A 285 4.74 -3.35 -13.35
C ASN A 285 4.92 -2.52 -12.08
N LEU A 286 5.71 -1.45 -12.16
CA LEU A 286 5.84 -0.40 -11.14
C LEU A 286 5.34 0.93 -11.71
N ALA A 287 4.29 1.49 -11.14
CA ALA A 287 3.69 2.73 -11.63
C ALA A 287 3.76 3.84 -10.57
N VAL A 288 4.45 4.94 -10.87
CA VAL A 288 4.42 6.16 -10.08
C VAL A 288 3.41 7.11 -10.69
N GLN A 289 2.35 7.40 -9.95
CA GLN A 289 1.19 8.13 -10.46
C GLN A 289 0.98 9.49 -9.78
N GLY A 290 1.46 9.66 -8.55
CA GLY A 290 1.33 10.92 -7.82
C GLY A 290 2.05 10.93 -6.47
N GLY A 291 2.17 12.14 -5.91
CA GLY A 291 2.92 12.40 -4.68
C GLY A 291 4.43 12.39 -4.90
N THR A 292 5.20 12.64 -3.85
CA THR A 292 6.66 12.56 -3.89
C THR A 292 7.11 11.26 -3.22
N TRP A 293 7.76 10.38 -3.97
CA TRP A 293 8.18 9.06 -3.50
C TRP A 293 9.70 8.97 -3.41
N ASN A 294 10.20 8.70 -2.20
CA ASN A 294 11.58 8.27 -1.98
C ASN A 294 11.69 6.76 -2.20
N ILE A 295 12.29 6.36 -3.33
CA ILE A 295 12.36 4.98 -3.79
C ILE A 295 13.78 4.46 -3.58
N THR A 296 13.92 3.43 -2.74
CA THR A 296 15.19 2.77 -2.43
C THR A 296 15.17 1.30 -2.86
N GLY A 297 16.34 0.72 -3.09
CA GLY A 297 16.48 -0.68 -3.49
C GLY A 297 16.19 -0.92 -4.98
N ALA A 298 16.62 -2.07 -5.48
CA ALA A 298 16.41 -2.47 -6.87
C ALA A 298 15.03 -3.13 -7.04
N SER A 299 14.22 -2.62 -7.97
CA SER A 299 12.96 -3.25 -8.33
C SER A 299 13.18 -4.43 -9.29
N SER A 300 12.38 -5.48 -9.13
CA SER A 300 12.32 -6.60 -10.07
C SER A 300 11.32 -6.38 -11.22
N ALA A 301 10.64 -5.22 -11.26
CA ALA A 301 9.65 -4.92 -12.28
C ALA A 301 10.25 -4.91 -13.69
N SER A 302 9.51 -5.50 -14.63
CA SER A 302 9.85 -5.51 -16.05
C SER A 302 9.40 -4.25 -16.77
N ASN A 303 8.39 -3.55 -16.24
CA ASN A 303 7.90 -2.29 -16.79
C ASN A 303 7.81 -1.26 -15.68
N ALA A 304 8.15 0.00 -16.00
CA ALA A 304 7.85 1.12 -15.15
C ALA A 304 7.04 2.18 -15.89
N SER A 305 6.20 2.90 -15.16
CA SER A 305 5.50 4.07 -15.69
C SER A 305 5.57 5.24 -14.72
N LEU A 306 5.79 6.43 -15.25
CA LEU A 306 5.67 7.70 -14.53
C LEU A 306 4.56 8.51 -15.22
N THR A 307 3.42 8.66 -14.54
CA THR A 307 2.27 9.39 -15.08
C THR A 307 2.04 10.72 -14.37
N GLY A 308 2.70 10.95 -13.24
CA GLY A 308 2.60 12.14 -12.42
C GLY A 308 3.43 12.00 -11.13
N GLY A 309 3.42 13.04 -10.29
CA GLY A 309 4.21 13.08 -9.06
C GLY A 309 5.72 13.17 -9.30
N THR A 310 6.49 12.92 -8.24
CA THR A 310 7.96 12.92 -8.24
C THR A 310 8.46 11.56 -7.77
N ALA A 311 9.32 10.92 -8.57
CA ALA A 311 10.08 9.73 -8.15
C ALA A 311 11.53 10.14 -7.85
N ILE A 312 11.88 10.13 -6.56
CA ILE A 312 13.25 10.30 -6.09
C ILE A 312 13.88 8.90 -6.04
N VAL A 313 14.74 8.59 -7.00
CA VAL A 313 15.39 7.28 -7.11
C VAL A 313 16.70 7.27 -6.31
N ASN A 314 16.97 6.21 -5.56
CA ASN A 314 18.20 6.04 -4.78
C ASN A 314 19.04 4.82 -5.23
N ASP A 315 18.61 4.15 -6.29
CA ASP A 315 19.26 2.98 -6.89
C ASP A 315 19.09 3.06 -8.42
N ASN A 316 20.10 2.61 -9.17
CA ASN A 316 20.08 2.60 -10.64
C ASN A 316 18.95 1.72 -11.22
N HIS A 317 18.47 0.73 -10.45
CA HIS A 317 17.38 -0.18 -10.80
C HIS A 317 16.11 0.09 -9.97
N ALA A 318 15.98 1.26 -9.33
CA ALA A 318 14.81 1.61 -8.53
C ALA A 318 13.48 1.54 -9.33
N LEU A 319 13.54 1.76 -10.64
CA LEU A 319 12.40 1.68 -11.57
C LEU A 319 12.42 0.39 -12.42
N GLY A 320 13.12 -0.65 -11.98
CA GLY A 320 13.27 -1.91 -12.70
C GLY A 320 14.25 -1.82 -13.86
N SER A 321 14.28 -2.83 -14.74
CA SER A 321 15.25 -2.92 -15.83
C SER A 321 14.66 -2.72 -17.23
N GLY A 322 13.34 -2.73 -17.38
CA GLY A 322 12.70 -2.53 -18.69
C GLY A 322 12.42 -1.07 -19.03
N THR A 323 11.45 -0.85 -19.91
CA THR A 323 11.16 0.50 -20.40
C THR A 323 10.38 1.31 -19.34
N LEU A 324 10.83 2.54 -19.09
CA LEU A 324 10.11 3.56 -18.36
C LEU A 324 9.20 4.34 -19.33
N THR A 325 7.89 4.14 -19.21
CA THR A 325 6.91 4.93 -19.98
C THR A 325 6.53 6.18 -19.22
N VAL A 326 6.73 7.36 -19.81
CA VAL A 326 6.45 8.65 -19.17
C VAL A 326 5.31 9.35 -19.89
N THR A 327 4.24 9.66 -19.16
CA THR A 327 3.15 10.53 -19.64
C THR A 327 3.05 11.84 -18.86
N GLY A 328 3.90 12.02 -17.85
CA GLY A 328 4.00 13.19 -16.99
C GLY A 328 4.87 12.89 -15.77
N GLY A 329 5.15 13.89 -14.93
CA GLY A 329 5.86 13.72 -13.66
C GLY A 329 7.32 14.12 -13.67
N THR A 330 7.97 13.92 -12.53
CA THR A 330 9.34 14.34 -12.24
C THR A 330 10.21 13.17 -11.80
N LEU A 331 11.43 13.09 -12.31
CA LEU A 331 12.51 12.25 -11.76
C LEU A 331 13.52 13.13 -11.02
N GLU A 332 14.02 12.61 -9.91
CA GLU A 332 15.08 13.22 -9.11
C GLU A 332 16.05 12.15 -8.62
N ALA A 333 17.35 12.47 -8.58
CA ALA A 333 18.37 11.62 -7.98
C ALA A 333 18.46 11.86 -6.47
N GLY A 334 18.18 10.84 -5.67
CA GLY A 334 18.31 10.88 -4.22
C GLY A 334 19.75 10.73 -3.72
N SER A 335 20.67 10.26 -4.56
CA SER A 335 22.08 10.08 -4.23
C SER A 335 23.01 10.38 -5.43
N THR A 336 24.27 10.68 -5.14
CA THR A 336 25.26 11.03 -6.17
C THR A 336 25.66 9.83 -7.00
N GLY A 337 25.90 10.03 -8.31
CA GLY A 337 26.43 8.98 -9.19
C GLY A 337 25.36 8.02 -9.72
N LEU A 338 24.09 8.33 -9.50
CA LEU A 338 22.99 7.56 -10.07
C LEU A 338 22.92 7.72 -11.58
N ASN A 339 22.67 6.61 -12.23
CA ASN A 339 22.48 6.50 -13.66
C ASN A 339 21.31 5.55 -13.90
N LEU A 340 20.25 5.99 -14.58
CA LEU A 340 19.17 5.12 -15.01
C LEU A 340 19.53 4.45 -16.35
N GLN A 341 19.53 3.12 -16.34
CA GLN A 341 19.73 2.30 -17.56
C GLN A 341 18.44 2.07 -18.35
N ASN A 342 17.27 2.38 -17.78
CA ASN A 342 15.98 2.16 -18.44
C ASN A 342 15.91 2.92 -19.76
N ASN A 343 15.44 2.27 -20.83
CA ASN A 343 14.93 3.01 -21.98
C ASN A 343 13.75 3.86 -21.52
N VAL A 344 13.63 5.08 -22.03
CA VAL A 344 12.57 6.01 -21.66
C VAL A 344 11.69 6.28 -22.89
N ALA A 345 10.39 6.04 -22.75
CA ALA A 345 9.40 6.34 -23.78
C ALA A 345 8.54 7.53 -23.35
N LEU A 346 8.77 8.70 -23.95
CA LEU A 346 8.08 9.95 -23.67
C LEU A 346 6.75 10.02 -24.45
N GLY A 347 5.67 9.53 -23.84
CA GLY A 347 4.29 9.79 -24.27
C GLY A 347 3.77 11.17 -23.85
N GLY A 348 4.40 11.78 -22.85
CA GLY A 348 4.19 13.15 -22.38
C GLY A 348 5.52 13.75 -21.90
N ALA A 349 5.48 14.97 -21.36
CA ALA A 349 6.71 15.63 -20.89
C ALA A 349 7.26 14.95 -19.63
N LEU A 350 8.59 14.75 -19.60
CA LEU A 350 9.33 14.32 -18.43
C LEU A 350 10.07 15.52 -17.83
N THR A 351 9.91 15.76 -16.53
CA THR A 351 10.78 16.70 -15.80
C THR A 351 11.88 15.94 -15.08
N VAL A 352 13.11 16.45 -15.19
CA VAL A 352 14.25 16.02 -14.37
C VAL A 352 14.64 17.21 -13.49
N ASP A 353 14.55 17.01 -12.17
CA ASP A 353 14.78 18.05 -11.16
C ASP A 353 15.80 17.59 -10.11
N GLY A 354 16.09 18.46 -9.15
CA GLY A 354 16.99 18.21 -8.03
C GLY A 354 18.35 18.89 -8.19
N ALA A 355 19.06 18.97 -7.06
CA ALA A 355 20.41 19.53 -7.00
C ALA A 355 21.51 18.48 -7.23
N THR A 356 21.16 17.21 -7.11
CA THR A 356 22.07 16.08 -7.31
C THR A 356 22.20 15.76 -8.79
N GLY A 357 23.43 15.52 -9.26
CA GLY A 357 23.65 15.10 -10.65
C GLY A 357 23.03 13.74 -10.94
N PHE A 358 22.48 13.58 -12.15
CA PHE A 358 21.72 12.42 -12.55
C PHE A 358 22.03 12.01 -13.98
N GLY A 359 22.35 10.73 -14.19
CA GLY A 359 22.55 10.15 -15.52
C GLY A 359 21.31 9.42 -16.03
N ILE A 360 21.06 9.53 -17.33
CA ILE A 360 20.14 8.68 -18.07
C ILE A 360 20.90 8.15 -19.29
N SER A 361 21.32 6.89 -19.22
CA SER A 361 22.07 6.25 -20.32
C SER A 361 21.19 5.37 -21.21
N GLY A 362 19.99 4.98 -20.76
CA GLY A 362 19.03 4.31 -21.63
C GLY A 362 18.52 5.23 -22.76
N ALA A 363 18.09 4.64 -23.88
CA ALA A 363 17.62 5.41 -25.03
C ALA A 363 16.28 6.10 -24.72
N ILE A 364 16.19 7.39 -25.00
CA ILE A 364 14.98 8.21 -24.86
C ILE A 364 14.30 8.34 -26.22
N SER A 365 13.00 8.04 -26.28
CA SER A 365 12.18 8.04 -27.50
C SER A 365 10.83 8.72 -27.25
N GLY A 366 10.03 8.95 -28.30
CA GLY A 366 8.66 9.46 -28.18
C GLY A 366 8.49 10.94 -28.51
N GLY A 367 7.26 11.44 -28.38
CA GLY A 367 6.89 12.80 -28.78
C GLY A 367 6.98 13.84 -27.66
N GLY A 368 7.07 13.41 -26.39
CA GLY A 368 7.15 14.30 -25.24
C GLY A 368 8.45 15.08 -25.15
N ALA A 369 8.40 16.22 -24.44
CA ALA A 369 9.58 17.03 -24.15
C ALA A 369 10.35 16.52 -22.92
N LEU A 370 11.65 16.80 -22.88
CA LEU A 370 12.49 16.58 -21.71
C LEU A 370 12.79 17.93 -21.04
N ASN A 371 12.33 18.14 -19.82
CA ASN A 371 12.55 19.37 -19.05
C ASN A 371 13.67 19.16 -18.03
N ALA A 372 14.87 19.66 -18.31
CA ALA A 372 15.96 19.76 -17.35
C ALA A 372 15.74 21.00 -16.45
N ALA A 373 15.03 20.79 -15.35
CA ALA A 373 14.59 21.83 -14.42
C ALA A 373 15.44 21.95 -13.15
N GLY A 374 16.27 20.93 -12.87
CA GLY A 374 17.14 20.90 -11.71
C GLY A 374 18.38 21.78 -11.82
N THR A 375 19.03 22.00 -10.67
CA THR A 375 20.32 22.69 -10.56
C THR A 375 21.50 21.72 -10.64
N GLY A 376 21.25 20.41 -10.51
CA GLY A 376 22.24 19.36 -10.74
C GLY A 376 22.62 19.21 -12.22
N THR A 377 23.66 18.41 -12.49
CA THR A 377 24.03 18.05 -13.86
C THR A 377 23.22 16.85 -14.33
N LEU A 378 22.44 17.00 -15.41
CA LEU A 378 21.82 15.91 -16.16
C LEU A 378 22.79 15.41 -17.25
N ALA A 379 23.17 14.14 -17.17
CA ALA A 379 23.96 13.48 -18.21
C ALA A 379 23.06 12.60 -19.09
N LEU A 380 23.12 12.81 -20.41
CA LEU A 380 22.40 12.04 -21.42
C LEU A 380 23.41 11.31 -22.32
N ASP A 381 23.64 10.03 -22.03
CA ASP A 381 24.65 9.24 -22.76
C ASP A 381 24.05 8.41 -23.90
N GLY A 382 22.72 8.16 -23.86
CA GLY A 382 22.01 7.37 -24.84
C GLY A 382 21.89 8.06 -26.21
N ALA A 383 21.81 7.24 -27.27
CA ALA A 383 21.40 7.71 -28.58
C ALA A 383 19.87 7.89 -28.60
N ASN A 384 19.43 9.15 -28.57
CA ASN A 384 18.03 9.48 -28.35
C ASN A 384 17.30 9.84 -29.66
N SER A 385 15.98 9.62 -29.67
CA SER A 385 15.11 9.81 -30.84
C SER A 385 13.82 10.58 -30.53
N PHE A 386 13.68 11.12 -29.31
CA PHE A 386 12.51 11.91 -28.96
C PHE A 386 12.43 13.22 -29.75
N SER A 387 11.22 13.65 -30.10
CA SER A 387 11.00 14.79 -30.98
C SER A 387 10.47 16.04 -30.27
N GLY A 388 10.06 15.93 -29.00
CA GLY A 388 9.45 17.04 -28.24
C GLY A 388 10.42 18.15 -27.84
N GLY A 389 11.73 17.94 -28.03
CA GLY A 389 12.78 18.89 -27.66
C GLY A 389 13.22 18.80 -26.20
N THR A 390 14.29 19.50 -25.89
CA THR A 390 14.87 19.58 -24.54
C THR A 390 14.74 21.01 -24.03
N ASN A 391 14.18 21.20 -22.84
CA ASN A 391 14.07 22.50 -22.18
C ASN A 391 15.06 22.55 -21.01
N LEU A 392 16.05 23.45 -21.07
CA LEU A 392 17.02 23.68 -20.00
C LEU A 392 16.62 24.96 -19.25
N THR A 393 16.09 24.79 -18.05
CA THR A 393 15.43 25.89 -17.31
C THR A 393 15.98 26.14 -15.91
N GLY A 394 16.66 25.14 -15.32
CA GLY A 394 17.01 25.10 -13.90
C GLY A 394 18.31 25.78 -13.49
N GLY A 395 19.13 26.22 -14.45
CA GLY A 395 20.49 26.70 -14.16
C GLY A 395 21.53 25.58 -13.98
N GLY A 396 21.12 24.31 -14.07
CA GLY A 396 21.99 23.15 -13.98
C GLY A 396 22.84 22.88 -15.22
N GLY A 397 23.59 21.77 -15.17
CA GLY A 397 24.38 21.29 -16.29
C GLY A 397 23.62 20.28 -17.16
N LEU A 398 23.83 20.34 -18.46
CA LEU A 398 23.40 19.33 -19.41
C LEU A 398 24.65 18.78 -20.12
N VAL A 399 24.96 17.51 -19.91
CA VAL A 399 26.11 16.84 -20.52
C VAL A 399 25.62 15.79 -21.50
N VAL A 400 26.07 15.85 -22.75
CA VAL A 400 25.67 14.92 -23.81
C VAL A 400 26.81 13.98 -24.21
N GLY A 401 26.51 12.69 -24.26
CA GLY A 401 27.48 11.64 -24.63
C GLY A 401 27.37 11.14 -26.07
N ALA A 402 26.35 11.56 -26.82
CA ALA A 402 26.12 11.15 -28.19
C ALA A 402 25.65 12.31 -29.07
N PRO A 403 25.91 12.28 -30.40
CA PRO A 403 25.42 13.31 -31.33
C PRO A 403 23.90 13.52 -31.34
N THR A 404 23.13 12.46 -31.04
CA THR A 404 21.66 12.50 -30.98
C THR A 404 21.12 12.49 -29.54
N ALA A 405 21.96 12.77 -28.53
CA ALA A 405 21.54 12.72 -27.13
C ALA A 405 20.38 13.67 -26.78
N LEU A 406 20.21 14.77 -27.53
CA LEU A 406 19.10 15.71 -27.34
C LEU A 406 17.85 15.36 -28.18
N GLY A 407 17.84 14.19 -28.83
CA GLY A 407 16.78 13.80 -29.75
C GLY A 407 16.81 14.64 -31.04
N THR A 408 15.66 14.83 -31.67
CA THR A 408 15.53 15.59 -32.94
C THR A 408 14.91 16.96 -32.77
N GLY A 409 14.39 17.28 -31.58
CA GLY A 409 13.74 18.56 -31.29
C GLY A 409 14.72 19.70 -30.98
N THR A 410 14.22 20.92 -30.78
CA THR A 410 15.03 22.07 -30.35
C THR A 410 15.54 21.92 -28.92
N LEU A 411 16.71 22.49 -28.64
CA LEU A 411 17.15 22.81 -27.29
C LEU A 411 16.66 24.24 -26.95
N ASN A 412 15.73 24.38 -26.02
CA ASN A 412 15.25 25.66 -25.54
C ASN A 412 15.94 25.98 -24.20
N VAL A 413 16.54 27.16 -24.10
CA VAL A 413 17.22 27.62 -22.89
C VAL A 413 16.49 28.83 -22.35
N SER A 414 15.87 28.66 -21.19
CA SER A 414 15.01 29.66 -20.57
C SER A 414 15.21 29.70 -19.05
N GLY A 415 14.45 30.54 -18.34
CA GLY A 415 14.52 30.62 -16.88
C GLY A 415 15.92 31.01 -16.39
N ALA A 416 16.52 30.19 -15.52
CA ALA A 416 17.87 30.42 -15.01
C ALA A 416 18.97 30.05 -16.02
N GLY A 417 18.60 29.52 -17.19
CA GLY A 417 19.53 29.01 -18.20
C GLY A 417 20.19 27.72 -17.75
N GLY A 418 21.50 27.62 -17.98
CA GLY A 418 22.29 26.49 -17.56
C GLY A 418 23.56 26.37 -18.38
N THR A 419 24.18 25.19 -18.33
CA THR A 419 25.38 24.88 -19.10
C THR A 419 25.18 23.68 -20.01
N LEU A 420 25.78 23.71 -21.19
CA LEU A 420 25.86 22.58 -22.12
C LEU A 420 27.32 22.17 -22.29
N GLY A 421 27.57 20.87 -22.18
CA GLY A 421 28.87 20.28 -22.47
C GLY A 421 28.72 18.89 -23.08
N THR A 422 29.82 18.32 -23.55
CA THR A 422 29.87 16.94 -24.03
C THR A 422 30.88 16.12 -23.25
N SER A 423 30.65 14.82 -23.10
CA SER A 423 31.61 13.88 -22.52
C SER A 423 32.57 13.28 -23.56
N VAL A 424 32.31 13.47 -24.86
CA VAL A 424 33.13 12.97 -25.97
C VAL A 424 33.56 14.15 -26.86
N GLY A 425 34.87 14.36 -26.99
CA GLY A 425 35.43 15.46 -27.80
C GLY A 425 35.05 15.37 -29.27
N GLY A 426 34.68 16.51 -29.86
CA GLY A 426 34.28 16.62 -31.26
C GLY A 426 32.81 16.25 -31.51
N THR A 427 32.00 16.05 -30.47
CA THR A 427 30.58 15.74 -30.62
C THR A 427 29.86 16.89 -31.32
N LEU A 428 29.21 16.57 -32.45
CA LEU A 428 28.34 17.48 -33.19
C LEU A 428 26.88 17.28 -32.76
N ILE A 429 26.30 18.32 -32.17
CA ILE A 429 24.88 18.38 -31.84
C ILE A 429 24.17 19.12 -32.96
N GLY A 430 23.30 18.41 -33.69
CA GLY A 430 22.57 18.93 -34.85
C GLY A 430 21.32 19.75 -34.50
N ASN A 431 20.89 19.72 -33.23
CA ASN A 431 19.69 20.41 -32.77
C ASN A 431 19.82 21.92 -32.92
N ALA A 432 18.73 22.58 -33.33
CA ALA A 432 18.64 24.03 -33.21
C ALA A 432 18.58 24.44 -31.73
N VAL A 433 19.13 25.60 -31.41
CA VAL A 433 19.19 26.14 -30.04
C VAL A 433 18.44 27.47 -30.02
N ASN A 434 17.45 27.59 -29.13
CA ASN A 434 16.77 28.85 -28.85
C ASN A 434 17.15 29.32 -27.44
N ILE A 435 17.63 30.56 -27.32
CA ILE A 435 18.00 31.15 -26.02
C ILE A 435 17.11 32.36 -25.77
N ASP A 436 16.31 32.29 -24.71
CA ASP A 436 15.36 33.35 -24.37
C ASP A 436 16.06 34.66 -24.00
N THR A 437 15.32 35.77 -24.14
CA THR A 437 15.82 37.11 -23.83
C THR A 437 16.37 37.18 -22.41
N GLY A 438 17.60 37.68 -22.25
CA GLY A 438 18.24 37.84 -20.94
C GLY A 438 18.76 36.54 -20.32
N VAL A 439 18.65 35.41 -21.01
CA VAL A 439 19.17 34.11 -20.58
C VAL A 439 20.55 33.87 -21.20
N THR A 440 21.44 33.21 -20.46
CA THR A 440 22.75 32.78 -20.96
C THR A 440 22.83 31.27 -20.99
N LEU A 441 23.22 30.69 -22.14
CA LEU A 441 23.68 29.31 -22.22
C LEU A 441 25.20 29.30 -22.04
N GLY A 442 25.66 28.74 -20.93
CA GLY A 442 27.08 28.51 -20.71
C GLY A 442 27.57 27.28 -21.49
N LEU A 443 28.77 27.37 -22.05
CA LEU A 443 29.48 26.25 -22.65
C LEU A 443 30.71 26.01 -21.78
N ASN A 444 30.60 25.09 -20.82
CA ASN A 444 31.58 24.92 -19.74
C ASN A 444 32.38 23.61 -19.82
N GLY A 445 32.16 22.81 -20.87
CA GLY A 445 32.82 21.53 -21.06
C GLY A 445 34.33 21.65 -21.31
N SER A 446 35.08 20.63 -20.88
CA SER A 446 36.50 20.49 -21.22
C SER A 446 36.73 19.80 -22.57
N ALA A 447 35.75 19.03 -23.05
CA ALA A 447 35.77 18.40 -24.35
C ALA A 447 35.26 19.36 -25.44
N ASP A 448 35.80 19.24 -26.65
CA ASP A 448 35.38 20.05 -27.79
C ASP A 448 33.92 19.78 -28.16
N LEU A 449 33.13 20.84 -28.33
CA LEU A 449 31.71 20.81 -28.68
C LEU A 449 31.50 21.44 -30.05
N SER A 450 30.68 20.80 -30.88
CA SER A 450 30.23 21.36 -32.15
C SER A 450 28.72 21.54 -32.17
N LEU A 451 28.25 22.72 -32.55
CA LEU A 451 26.83 23.05 -32.71
C LEU A 451 26.50 23.21 -34.20
N GLY A 452 25.72 22.27 -34.72
CA GLY A 452 25.33 22.16 -36.13
C GLY A 452 24.06 22.93 -36.49
N GLY A 453 23.10 23.00 -35.56
CA GLY A 453 21.85 23.72 -35.76
C GLY A 453 22.00 25.24 -35.65
N VAL A 454 20.97 25.96 -36.12
CA VAL A 454 20.88 27.42 -35.92
C VAL A 454 20.78 27.72 -34.42
N ILE A 455 21.60 28.65 -33.96
CA ILE A 455 21.45 29.28 -32.66
C ILE A 455 20.70 30.59 -32.86
N GLY A 456 19.53 30.69 -32.25
CA GLY A 456 18.68 31.88 -32.31
C GLY A 456 18.18 32.32 -30.94
N GLY A 457 17.29 33.32 -30.96
CA GLY A 457 16.74 33.95 -29.76
C GLY A 457 17.47 35.25 -29.41
N ASN A 458 17.11 35.84 -28.28
CA ASN A 458 17.66 37.13 -27.83
C ASN A 458 18.54 37.01 -26.57
N GLY A 459 18.91 35.78 -26.22
CA GLY A 459 19.84 35.48 -25.14
C GLY A 459 21.32 35.57 -25.55
N SER A 460 22.18 34.95 -24.76
CA SER A 460 23.64 34.97 -24.96
C SER A 460 24.26 33.57 -24.86
N LEU A 461 25.38 33.38 -25.58
CA LEU A 461 26.29 32.27 -25.36
C LEU A 461 27.46 32.74 -24.50
N ALA A 462 27.87 31.94 -23.52
CA ALA A 462 29.07 32.18 -22.74
C ALA A 462 30.00 30.97 -22.80
N GLN A 463 31.07 31.06 -23.60
CA GLN A 463 32.14 30.06 -23.59
C GLN A 463 33.00 30.26 -22.33
N THR A 464 32.89 29.32 -21.39
CA THR A 464 33.57 29.37 -20.09
C THR A 464 34.44 28.14 -19.83
N GLY A 465 34.27 27.08 -20.63
CA GLY A 465 35.04 25.86 -20.58
C GLY A 465 36.37 25.96 -21.32
N THR A 466 37.23 24.96 -21.13
CA THR A 466 38.52 24.85 -21.81
C THR A 466 38.42 24.20 -23.20
N GLY A 467 37.31 23.51 -23.49
CA GLY A 467 37.07 22.88 -24.78
C GLY A 467 36.81 23.92 -25.88
N THR A 468 37.13 23.57 -27.12
CA THR A 468 36.82 24.40 -28.29
C THR A 468 35.34 24.24 -28.66
N THR A 469 34.63 25.36 -28.78
CA THR A 469 33.27 25.38 -29.35
C THR A 469 33.34 25.77 -30.82
N THR A 470 32.80 24.92 -31.71
CA THR A 470 32.64 25.21 -33.14
C THR A 470 31.18 25.44 -33.47
N LEU A 471 30.86 26.56 -34.13
CA LEU A 471 29.51 26.91 -34.57
C LEU A 471 29.42 26.76 -36.09
N PHE A 472 28.56 25.87 -36.58
CA PHE A 472 28.37 25.64 -38.02
C PHE A 472 27.12 26.32 -38.60
N GLY A 473 26.11 26.59 -37.77
CA GLY A 473 24.83 27.16 -38.19
C GLY A 473 24.91 28.65 -38.57
N ALA A 474 23.94 29.09 -39.39
CA ALA A 474 23.70 30.51 -39.65
C ALA A 474 22.94 31.13 -38.47
N ASN A 475 23.68 31.53 -37.44
CA ASN A 475 23.13 32.01 -36.17
C ASN A 475 22.54 33.43 -36.30
N THR A 476 21.48 33.72 -35.55
CA THR A 476 20.69 34.97 -35.64
C THR A 476 20.48 35.62 -34.29
#